data_AF-A0A7C3AYM9-F1
#
_entry.id   AF-A0A7C3AYM9-F1
#
_cell.length_a   1.000
_cell.length_b   1.000
_cell.length_c   1.000
_cell.angle_alpha   90.00
_cell.angle_beta   90.00
_cell.angle_gamma   90.00
#
_symmetry.space_group_name_H-M   'P 1'
#
loop_
_entity.id
_entity.type
_entity.pdbx_description
1 polymer ?
#
loop_
_entity_poly.entity_id
_entity_poly.type
_entity_poly.pdbx_seq_one_letter_code
_entity_poly.pdbx_strand_id
1 'polypeptide(L)'
;MTTRIMLSSLLLLALLLAGCSIMETNYIPTVDLGDAGEYWNIGWQGQSTGLYHTLRTFINDYSRNHDYVFGESDCNDMVVEIWDNLNNQGILSLIVVGNLEMSRESFEECNHAWLMVYNAEGAAVALDPSCGGVYCWEDARKHPYLEQYWEGIVYKNPTDLWNDFQERW
;
A
#
# COMPACT_ATOMS: atom_id res chain seq x y z
N MET A 1 -52.15 -34.80 20.69
CA MET A 1 -50.79 -34.57 21.23
C MET A 1 -49.87 -35.43 20.39
N THR A 2 -48.89 -34.96 19.63
CA THR A 2 -47.98 -33.83 19.85
C THR A 2 -47.30 -33.55 18.50
N THR A 3 -47.47 -32.35 17.93
CA THR A 3 -46.66 -31.92 16.78
C THR A 3 -46.40 -30.43 16.92
N ARG A 4 -45.26 -30.09 17.50
CA ARG A 4 -44.64 -28.77 17.46
C ARG A 4 -43.25 -28.89 18.06
N ILE A 5 -42.36 -28.01 17.63
CA ILE A 5 -40.93 -27.91 17.96
C ILE A 5 -40.05 -28.69 16.98
N MET A 6 -39.85 -28.13 15.78
CA MET A 6 -38.67 -28.32 14.91
C MET A 6 -38.68 -27.28 13.77
N LEU A 7 -39.05 -26.02 14.06
CA LEU A 7 -38.99 -24.94 13.06
C LEU A 7 -38.26 -23.68 13.52
N SER A 8 -37.83 -23.58 14.78
CA SER A 8 -37.14 -22.37 15.28
C SER A 8 -35.62 -22.39 15.06
N SER A 9 -34.99 -23.56 14.94
CA SER A 9 -33.52 -23.65 14.90
C SER A 9 -32.92 -23.49 13.49
N LEU A 10 -33.67 -23.81 12.44
CA LEU A 10 -33.23 -23.62 11.04
C LEU A 10 -33.37 -22.16 10.58
N LEU A 11 -34.32 -21.41 11.12
CA LEU A 11 -34.47 -19.98 10.81
C LEU A 11 -33.36 -19.13 11.44
N LEU A 12 -32.85 -19.52 12.60
CA LEU A 12 -31.77 -18.80 13.29
C LEU A 12 -30.40 -18.98 12.59
N LEU A 13 -30.17 -20.14 11.96
CA LEU A 13 -28.93 -20.41 11.22
C LEU A 13 -28.91 -19.68 9.85
N ALA A 14 -30.09 -19.46 9.24
CA ALA A 14 -30.20 -18.69 8.00
C ALA A 14 -30.04 -17.17 8.20
N LEU A 15 -30.44 -16.64 9.37
CA LEU A 15 -30.25 -15.22 9.71
C LEU A 15 -28.80 -14.87 10.10
N LEU A 16 -28.01 -15.84 10.55
CA LEU A 16 -26.57 -15.65 10.80
C LEU A 16 -25.72 -15.63 9.51
N LEU A 17 -26.24 -16.16 8.41
CA LEU A 17 -25.57 -16.16 7.10
C LEU A 17 -25.95 -14.96 6.21
N ALA A 18 -26.96 -14.17 6.59
CA ALA A 18 -27.47 -13.05 5.79
C ALA A 18 -26.91 -11.68 6.19
N GLY A 19 -26.00 -11.63 7.18
CA GLY A 19 -25.46 -10.38 7.73
C GLY A 19 -23.95 -10.19 7.57
N CYS A 20 -23.24 -11.14 6.95
CA CYS A 20 -21.84 -10.92 6.58
C CYS A 20 -21.81 -10.23 5.22
N SER A 21 -22.14 -8.92 5.22
CA SER A 21 -21.72 -8.07 4.12
C SER A 21 -20.20 -8.10 4.16
N ILE A 22 -19.59 -8.84 3.24
CA ILE A 22 -18.17 -8.69 2.96
C ILE A 22 -18.03 -7.21 2.65
N MET A 23 -17.38 -6.44 3.53
CA MET A 23 -17.06 -5.06 3.18
C MET A 23 -16.16 -5.19 1.96
N GLU A 24 -16.60 -4.70 0.80
CA GLU A 24 -15.73 -4.55 -0.34
C GLU A 24 -14.66 -3.55 0.08
N THR A 25 -13.46 -4.07 0.36
CA THR A 25 -12.31 -3.25 0.67
C THR A 25 -11.73 -2.71 -0.62
N ASN A 26 -11.29 -1.44 -0.64
CA ASN A 26 -10.72 -0.83 -1.84
C ASN A 26 -9.22 -1.15 -2.01
N TYR A 27 -8.61 -1.80 -1.02
CA TYR A 27 -7.21 -2.25 -1.05
C TYR A 27 -7.04 -3.65 -1.67
N ILE A 28 -5.82 -3.94 -2.13
CA ILE A 28 -5.39 -5.25 -2.65
C ILE A 28 -5.16 -6.19 -1.46
N PRO A 29 -5.88 -7.32 -1.35
CA PRO A 29 -5.61 -8.31 -0.31
C PRO A 29 -4.16 -8.82 -0.38
N THR A 30 -3.49 -8.96 0.76
CA THR A 30 -2.09 -9.43 0.82
C THR A 30 -1.88 -10.77 0.12
N VAL A 31 -2.91 -11.63 0.12
CA VAL A 31 -2.89 -12.93 -0.59
C VAL A 31 -2.80 -12.79 -2.11
N ASP A 32 -3.29 -11.68 -2.66
CA ASP A 32 -3.33 -11.40 -4.09
C ASP A 32 -2.05 -10.70 -4.56
N LEU A 33 -1.29 -10.08 -3.65
CA LEU A 33 0.05 -9.54 -3.93
C LEU A 33 1.11 -10.64 -4.18
N GLY A 34 0.77 -11.91 -3.98
CA GLY A 34 1.71 -13.03 -4.06
C GLY A 34 2.30 -13.27 -5.46
N ASP A 35 1.50 -13.12 -6.52
CA ASP A 35 2.04 -13.14 -7.89
C ASP A 35 2.42 -11.74 -8.39
N ALA A 36 1.70 -10.69 -7.94
CA ALA A 36 1.81 -9.25 -8.26
C ALA A 36 2.24 -8.90 -9.69
N GLY A 37 2.18 -9.83 -10.64
CA GLY A 37 2.91 -9.76 -11.90
C GLY A 37 2.37 -8.64 -12.80
N GLU A 38 1.10 -8.31 -12.62
CA GLU A 38 0.45 -7.17 -13.28
C GLU A 38 0.99 -5.80 -12.83
N TYR A 39 1.61 -5.73 -11.65
CA TYR A 39 2.22 -4.51 -11.09
C TYR A 39 3.72 -4.43 -11.33
N TRP A 40 4.30 -5.39 -12.05
CA TRP A 40 5.72 -5.41 -12.34
C TRP A 40 6.07 -4.48 -13.49
N ASN A 41 7.17 -3.75 -13.34
CA ASN A 41 7.71 -2.89 -14.38
C ASN A 41 8.42 -3.70 -15.48
N ILE A 42 7.68 -4.53 -16.22
CA ILE A 42 8.20 -5.46 -17.23
C ILE A 42 8.99 -4.78 -18.36
N GLY A 43 8.70 -3.51 -18.64
CA GLY A 43 9.47 -2.70 -19.60
C GLY A 43 10.92 -2.47 -19.18
N TRP A 44 11.25 -2.72 -17.91
CA TRP A 44 12.59 -2.58 -17.32
C TRP A 44 13.32 -3.92 -17.14
N GLN A 45 12.86 -5.00 -17.78
CA GLN A 45 13.52 -6.31 -17.71
C GLN A 45 15.00 -6.22 -18.11
N GLY A 46 15.87 -6.73 -17.24
CA GLY A 46 17.33 -6.67 -17.39
C GLY A 46 17.94 -5.30 -17.07
N GLN A 47 17.13 -4.34 -16.58
CA GLN A 47 17.53 -2.96 -16.29
C GLN A 47 17.15 -2.52 -14.86
N SER A 48 17.05 -3.46 -13.91
CA SER A 48 16.72 -3.17 -12.50
C SER A 48 17.58 -2.07 -11.88
N THR A 49 18.89 -2.04 -12.16
CA THR A 49 19.79 -0.96 -11.72
C THR A 49 19.40 0.40 -12.28
N GLY A 50 18.98 0.44 -13.55
CA GLY A 50 18.52 1.66 -14.21
C GLY A 50 17.22 2.16 -13.59
N LEU A 51 16.26 1.27 -13.34
CA LEU A 51 15.01 1.60 -12.66
C LEU A 51 15.29 2.16 -11.26
N TYR A 52 16.11 1.47 -10.46
CA TYR A 52 16.47 1.93 -9.12
C TYR A 52 17.14 3.31 -9.14
N HIS A 53 18.05 3.54 -10.08
CA HIS A 53 18.71 4.84 -10.22
C HIS A 53 17.72 5.95 -10.59
N THR A 54 16.78 5.68 -11.50
CA THR A 54 15.71 6.60 -11.88
C THR A 54 14.84 6.96 -10.67
N LEU A 55 14.37 5.95 -9.91
CA LEU A 55 13.55 6.17 -8.71
C LEU A 55 14.30 6.99 -7.65
N ARG A 56 15.58 6.65 -7.39
CA ARG A 56 16.42 7.38 -6.44
C ARG A 56 16.65 8.83 -6.86
N THR A 57 16.90 9.06 -8.15
CA THR A 57 17.06 10.44 -8.67
C THR A 57 15.76 11.21 -8.51
N PHE A 58 14.63 10.60 -8.89
CA PHE A 58 13.31 11.22 -8.77
C PHE A 58 12.97 11.61 -7.33
N ILE A 59 13.10 10.69 -6.38
CA ILE A 59 12.78 10.95 -4.97
C ILE A 59 13.69 12.03 -4.38
N ASN A 60 14.99 12.01 -4.68
CA ASN A 60 15.92 13.05 -4.23
C ASN A 60 15.63 14.41 -4.87
N ASP A 61 15.12 14.44 -6.10
CA ASP A 61 14.75 15.68 -6.77
C ASP A 61 13.46 16.22 -6.15
N TYR A 62 12.47 15.36 -5.91
CA TYR A 62 11.23 15.72 -5.25
C TYR A 62 11.49 16.29 -3.84
N SER A 63 12.20 15.54 -2.99
CA SER A 63 12.47 15.94 -1.60
C SER A 63 13.30 17.23 -1.47
N ARG A 64 14.02 17.63 -2.52
CA ARG A 64 14.78 18.89 -2.55
C ARG A 64 13.97 20.09 -3.02
N ASN A 65 12.90 19.86 -3.77
CA ASN A 65 12.11 20.91 -4.39
C ASN A 65 10.70 21.03 -3.80
N HIS A 66 10.29 20.07 -2.96
CA HIS A 66 9.02 20.05 -2.28
C HIS A 66 9.24 20.29 -0.79
N ASP A 67 8.80 21.44 -0.28
CA ASP A 67 8.85 21.73 1.15
C ASP A 67 7.63 21.07 1.82
N TYR A 68 7.89 20.25 2.84
CA TYR A 68 6.82 19.79 3.72
C TYR A 68 6.29 21.00 4.51
N VAL A 69 5.03 21.34 4.30
CA VAL A 69 4.36 22.44 4.99
C VAL A 69 3.38 21.84 5.98
N PHE A 70 3.78 21.83 7.25
CA PHE A 70 2.99 21.27 8.34
C PHE A 70 1.55 21.81 8.34
N GLY A 71 0.58 20.90 8.24
CA GLY A 71 -0.85 21.22 8.21
C GLY A 71 -1.39 21.63 6.83
N GLU A 72 -0.56 21.64 5.79
CA GLU A 72 -0.97 21.89 4.40
C GLU A 72 -0.70 20.68 3.48
N SER A 73 0.44 20.01 3.68
CA SER A 73 0.83 18.77 3.00
C SER A 73 1.21 17.69 4.01
N ASP A 74 0.75 16.47 3.74
CA ASP A 74 0.89 15.30 4.60
C ASP A 74 1.40 14.11 3.76
N CYS A 75 1.85 13.02 4.40
CA CYS A 75 2.57 11.94 3.72
C CYS A 75 1.73 11.30 2.60
N ASN A 76 0.42 11.20 2.79
CA ASN A 76 -0.51 10.66 1.81
C ASN A 76 -0.72 11.59 0.60
N ASP A 77 -0.72 12.92 0.78
CA ASP A 77 -0.74 13.88 -0.33
C ASP A 77 0.55 13.74 -1.19
N MET A 78 1.71 13.67 -0.54
CA MET A 78 3.02 13.53 -1.21
C MET A 78 3.12 12.22 -2.00
N VAL A 79 2.64 11.12 -1.42
CA VAL A 79 2.61 9.81 -2.08
C VAL A 79 1.71 9.82 -3.31
N VAL A 80 0.54 10.47 -3.24
CA VAL A 80 -0.37 10.61 -4.39
C VAL A 80 0.28 11.41 -5.52
N GLU A 81 1.00 12.49 -5.19
CA GLU A 81 1.72 13.29 -6.19
C GLU A 81 2.83 12.47 -6.87
N ILE A 82 3.65 11.74 -6.11
CA ILE A 82 4.70 10.89 -6.70
C ILE A 82 4.08 9.75 -7.51
N TRP A 83 3.01 9.14 -7.02
CA TRP A 83 2.30 8.08 -7.74
C TRP A 83 1.87 8.55 -9.13
N ASP A 84 1.25 9.74 -9.23
CA ASP A 84 0.79 10.30 -10.51
C ASP A 84 1.98 10.58 -11.44
N ASN A 85 3.07 11.14 -10.92
CA ASN A 85 4.28 11.41 -11.69
C ASN A 85 4.94 10.14 -12.23
N LEU A 86 5.03 9.07 -11.43
CA LEU A 86 5.58 7.79 -11.89
C LEU A 86 4.66 7.14 -12.92
N ASN A 87 3.35 7.16 -12.68
CA ASN A 87 2.34 6.62 -13.60
C ASN A 87 2.39 7.34 -14.97
N ASN A 88 2.53 8.67 -14.97
CA ASN A 88 2.70 9.47 -16.21
C ASN A 88 3.99 9.13 -16.98
N GLN A 89 5.00 8.59 -16.31
CA GLN A 89 6.23 8.09 -16.93
C GLN A 89 6.16 6.60 -17.33
N GLY A 90 5.01 5.95 -17.12
CA GLY A 90 4.83 4.53 -17.37
C GLY A 90 5.56 3.63 -16.37
N ILE A 91 5.86 4.15 -15.17
CA ILE A 91 6.42 3.37 -14.06
C ILE A 91 5.27 3.01 -13.14
N LEU A 92 4.98 1.71 -13.04
CA LEU A 92 3.96 1.17 -12.14
C LEU A 92 4.46 1.26 -10.70
N SER A 93 3.62 1.78 -9.82
CA SER A 93 3.84 1.84 -8.37
C SER A 93 2.54 1.57 -7.63
N LEU A 94 2.66 1.00 -6.44
CA LEU A 94 1.56 0.78 -5.51
C LEU A 94 1.71 1.73 -4.34
N ILE A 95 0.58 2.25 -3.86
CA ILE A 95 0.51 3.04 -2.63
C ILE A 95 0.43 2.08 -1.48
N VAL A 96 1.23 2.30 -0.45
CA VAL A 96 1.17 1.53 0.80
C VAL A 96 0.91 2.48 1.94
N VAL A 97 -0.03 2.07 2.80
CA VAL A 97 -0.35 2.77 4.04
C VAL A 97 -0.14 1.80 5.19
N GLY A 98 0.57 2.23 6.22
CA GLY A 98 0.89 1.38 7.35
C GLY A 98 1.40 2.18 8.55
N ASN A 99 2.06 1.50 9.48
CA ASN A 99 2.65 2.14 10.64
C ASN A 99 4.17 1.88 10.71
N LEU A 100 4.99 2.94 10.72
CA LEU A 100 6.45 2.80 10.77
C LEU A 100 7.01 2.48 12.17
N GLU A 101 6.19 2.51 13.21
CA GLU A 101 6.60 2.30 14.61
C GLU A 101 6.19 0.91 15.15
N MET A 102 5.37 0.16 14.42
CA MET A 102 4.89 -1.15 14.83
C MET A 102 4.62 -2.07 13.63
N SER A 103 4.39 -3.34 13.93
CA SER A 103 4.03 -4.36 12.93
C SER A 103 2.63 -4.89 13.21
N ARG A 104 1.94 -5.32 12.15
CA ARG A 104 0.57 -5.86 12.21
C ARG A 104 -0.44 -4.86 12.79
N GLU A 105 -0.26 -3.62 12.39
CA GLU A 105 -1.20 -2.53 12.61
C GLU A 105 -2.60 -2.89 12.10
N SER A 106 -3.60 -2.40 12.81
CA SER A 106 -4.95 -2.25 12.31
C SER A 106 -5.05 -1.02 11.39
N PHE A 107 -6.16 -0.94 10.66
CA PHE A 107 -6.43 0.17 9.76
C PHE A 107 -6.38 1.53 10.47
N GLU A 108 -6.90 1.60 11.70
CA GLU A 108 -6.93 2.80 12.53
C GLU A 108 -5.58 3.16 13.16
N GLU A 109 -4.62 2.25 13.11
CA GLU A 109 -3.26 2.46 13.61
C GLU A 109 -2.29 2.91 12.52
N CYS A 110 -2.71 2.94 11.25
CA CYS A 110 -1.87 3.46 10.18
C CYS A 110 -1.54 4.94 10.41
N ASN A 111 -0.27 5.31 10.23
CA ASN A 111 0.23 6.69 10.44
C ASN A 111 1.16 7.19 9.35
N HIS A 112 1.40 6.39 8.30
CA HIS A 112 2.33 6.74 7.24
C HIS A 112 1.91 6.17 5.90
N ALA A 113 2.30 6.85 4.83
CA ALA A 113 2.13 6.39 3.47
C ALA A 113 3.46 6.43 2.71
N TRP A 114 3.68 5.44 1.84
CA TRP A 114 4.82 5.35 0.93
C TRP A 114 4.44 4.66 -0.37
N LEU A 115 5.40 4.51 -1.30
CA LEU A 115 5.19 3.75 -2.54
C LEU A 115 6.03 2.48 -2.55
N MET A 116 5.50 1.46 -3.22
CA MET A 116 6.20 0.23 -3.55
C MET A 116 6.32 0.09 -5.07
N VAL A 117 7.54 -0.17 -5.54
CA VAL A 117 7.83 -0.37 -6.97
C VAL A 117 8.49 -1.72 -7.17
N TYR A 118 7.82 -2.61 -7.90
CA TYR A 118 8.33 -3.93 -8.28
C TYR A 118 9.06 -3.86 -9.62
N ASN A 119 10.26 -4.43 -9.68
CA ASN A 119 10.97 -4.63 -10.94
C ASN A 119 10.53 -5.92 -11.63
N ALA A 120 11.02 -6.15 -12.85
CA ALA A 120 10.68 -7.32 -13.65
C ALA A 120 11.38 -8.61 -13.18
N GLU A 121 12.29 -8.52 -12.22
CA GLU A 121 13.08 -9.61 -11.65
C GLU A 121 12.53 -10.11 -10.31
N GLY A 122 11.38 -9.59 -9.87
CA GLY A 122 10.73 -9.98 -8.61
C GLY A 122 11.34 -9.35 -7.36
N ALA A 123 12.12 -8.28 -7.49
CA ALA A 123 12.53 -7.45 -6.37
C ALA A 123 11.70 -6.16 -6.32
N ALA A 124 11.65 -5.53 -5.15
CA ALA A 124 10.91 -4.30 -4.96
C ALA A 124 11.72 -3.25 -4.20
N VAL A 125 11.25 -2.02 -4.28
CA VAL A 125 11.83 -0.84 -3.66
C VAL A 125 10.71 -0.04 -2.98
N ALA A 126 10.91 0.32 -1.72
CA ALA A 126 10.08 1.27 -1.01
C ALA A 126 10.58 2.70 -1.26
N LEU A 127 9.67 3.61 -1.58
CA LEU A 127 9.94 5.03 -1.81
C LEU A 127 9.17 5.85 -0.80
N ASP A 128 9.88 6.56 0.08
CA ASP A 128 9.30 7.46 1.05
C ASP A 128 9.54 8.92 0.64
N PRO A 129 8.51 9.62 0.11
CA PRO A 129 8.65 11.01 -0.27
C PRO A 129 8.87 11.96 0.92
N SER A 130 8.38 11.60 2.11
CA SER A 130 8.42 12.48 3.29
C SER A 130 9.85 12.72 3.78
N CYS A 131 10.73 11.72 3.63
CA CYS A 131 12.12 11.78 4.04
C CYS A 131 13.13 11.65 2.88
N GLY A 132 12.64 11.53 1.64
CA GLY A 132 13.49 11.25 0.47
C GLY A 132 14.09 9.83 0.48
N GLY A 133 13.44 8.91 1.17
CA GLY A 133 13.89 7.54 1.37
C GLY A 133 13.70 6.65 0.14
N VAL A 134 14.71 5.83 -0.17
CA VAL A 134 14.63 4.80 -1.22
C VAL A 134 15.33 3.54 -0.73
N TYR A 135 14.55 2.53 -0.38
CA TYR A 135 15.01 1.36 0.38
C TYR A 135 14.72 0.07 -0.36
N CYS A 136 15.71 -0.83 -0.45
CA CYS A 136 15.49 -2.20 -0.89
C CYS A 136 15.47 -3.16 0.31
N TRP A 137 15.04 -4.41 0.10
CA TRP A 137 14.95 -5.39 1.19
C TRP A 137 16.31 -5.63 1.88
N GLU A 138 17.41 -5.55 1.12
CA GLU A 138 18.76 -5.64 1.67
C GLU A 138 19.12 -4.49 2.62
N ASP A 139 18.50 -3.32 2.49
CA ASP A 139 18.66 -2.21 3.43
C ASP A 139 17.97 -2.53 4.75
N ALA A 140 16.74 -3.07 4.72
CA ALA A 140 16.01 -3.50 5.91
C ALA A 140 16.76 -4.59 6.69
N ARG A 141 17.43 -5.51 6.00
CA ARG A 141 18.30 -6.52 6.65
C ARG A 141 19.47 -5.92 7.43
N LYS A 142 19.92 -4.71 7.08
CA LYS A 142 21.00 -3.99 7.78
C LYS A 142 20.46 -3.01 8.82
N HIS A 143 19.26 -2.51 8.59
CA HIS A 143 18.60 -1.46 9.35
C HIS A 143 17.18 -1.93 9.71
N PRO A 144 17.01 -2.67 10.82
CA PRO A 144 15.73 -3.32 11.15
C PRO A 144 14.54 -2.36 11.28
N TYR A 145 14.77 -1.08 11.55
CA TYR A 145 13.73 -0.06 11.57
C TYR A 145 13.12 0.26 10.18
N LEU A 146 13.69 -0.31 9.10
CA LEU A 146 13.12 -0.22 7.74
C LEU A 146 12.24 -1.43 7.40
N GLU A 147 12.10 -2.42 8.29
CA GLU A 147 11.28 -3.61 8.03
C GLU A 147 9.80 -3.24 7.80
N GLN A 148 9.31 -2.18 8.47
CA GLN A 148 7.93 -1.72 8.37
C GLN A 148 7.53 -1.26 6.96
N TYR A 149 8.48 -0.83 6.11
CA TYR A 149 8.18 -0.47 4.72
C TYR A 149 7.70 -1.63 3.84
N TRP A 150 7.79 -2.86 4.34
CA TRP A 150 7.40 -4.08 3.62
C TRP A 150 6.11 -4.69 4.17
N GLU A 151 5.45 -3.99 5.09
CA GLU A 151 4.16 -4.35 5.69
C GLU A 151 3.17 -3.20 5.48
N GLY A 152 1.89 -3.49 5.29
CA GLY A 152 0.86 -2.45 5.18
C GLY A 152 -0.28 -2.81 4.25
N ILE A 153 -1.19 -1.86 4.12
CA ILE A 153 -2.38 -1.92 3.28
C ILE A 153 -2.05 -1.30 1.93
N VAL A 154 -2.32 -2.03 0.85
CA VAL A 154 -1.82 -1.68 -0.48
C VAL A 154 -2.94 -1.24 -1.40
N TYR A 155 -2.77 -0.09 -2.05
CA TYR A 155 -3.72 0.50 -2.98
C TYR A 155 -3.09 0.65 -4.37
N LYS A 156 -3.87 0.38 -5.41
CA LYS A 156 -3.43 0.52 -6.81
C LYS A 156 -3.47 1.97 -7.31
N ASN A 157 -4.31 2.82 -6.71
CA ASN A 157 -4.48 4.20 -7.14
C ASN A 157 -4.98 5.11 -5.99
N PRO A 158 -4.87 6.45 -6.13
CA PRO A 158 -5.32 7.40 -5.13
C PRO A 158 -6.82 7.37 -4.83
N THR A 159 -7.67 7.03 -5.79
CA THR A 159 -9.13 7.00 -5.56
C THR A 159 -9.49 5.92 -4.53
N ASP A 160 -8.86 4.75 -4.63
CA ASP A 160 -9.07 3.66 -3.70
C ASP A 160 -8.56 4.02 -2.30
N LEU A 161 -7.39 4.66 -2.21
CA LEU A 161 -6.85 5.20 -0.95
C LEU A 161 -7.85 6.18 -0.30
N TRP A 162 -8.33 7.17 -1.06
CA TRP A 162 -9.19 8.23 -0.55
C TRP A 162 -10.61 7.76 -0.25
N ASN A 163 -11.04 6.60 -0.74
CA ASN A 163 -12.30 6.01 -0.31
C ASN A 163 -12.20 5.46 1.11
N ASP A 164 -11.03 4.92 1.48
CA ASP A 164 -10.80 4.25 2.76
C ASP A 164 -10.29 5.23 3.83
N PHE A 165 -9.42 6.18 3.46
CA PHE A 165 -8.83 7.15 4.38
C PHE A 165 -9.23 8.58 4.03
N GLN A 166 -10.06 9.20 4.87
CA GLN A 166 -10.52 10.60 4.68
C GLN A 166 -9.64 11.63 5.40
N GLU A 167 -8.72 11.16 6.24
CA GLU A 167 -7.83 11.99 7.05
C GLU A 167 -6.46 12.14 6.38
N ARG A 168 -5.74 13.21 6.77
CA ARG A 168 -4.36 13.47 6.37
C ARG A 168 -3.43 13.25 7.57
N TRP A 169 -2.22 12.73 7.32
CA TRP A 169 -1.24 12.38 8.36
C TRP A 169 0.18 12.78 7.99
#